data_AF-A0A3C1PJH8-F1
#
_entry.id   AF-A0A3C1PJH8-F1
#
_cell.length_a   1.000
_cell.length_b   1.000
_cell.length_c   1.000
_cell.angle_alpha   90.00
_cell.angle_beta   90.00
_cell.angle_gamma   90.00
#
_symmetry.space_group_name_H-M   'P 1'
#
loop_
_entity.id
_entity.type
_entity.pdbx_description
1 polymer ?
#
loop_
_entity_poly.entity_id
_entity_poly.type
_entity_poly.pdbx_seq_one_letter_code
_entity_poly.pdbx_strand_id
1 'polypeptide(L)' 'MTDSFLHKGLRKKLVEIIQQKGIKNQRVLDAVGIVKRHLFVENFLDKRAYVDEALPIGAGQTISQP' A
#
# COMPACT_ATOMS: atom_id res chain seq x y z
N MET A 1 5.24 12.11 6.54
CA MET A 1 4.53 12.18 5.25
C MET A 1 3.08 12.56 5.46
N THR A 2 2.49 13.32 4.55
CA THR A 2 1.07 13.70 4.57
C THR A 2 0.25 12.81 3.63
N ASP A 3 -0.96 12.42 4.04
CA ASP A 3 -1.87 11.62 3.21
C ASP A 3 -2.54 12.49 2.13
N SER A 4 -1.85 12.61 0.99
CA SER A 4 -2.25 13.47 -0.12
C SER A 4 -3.32 12.83 -1.01
N PHE A 5 -3.89 13.62 -1.93
CA PHE A 5 -4.80 13.09 -2.97
C PHE A 5 -4.14 12.03 -3.85
N LEU A 6 -2.83 12.13 -4.09
CA LEU A 6 -2.05 11.10 -4.79
C LEU A 6 -2.11 9.77 -4.03
N HIS A 7 -1.90 9.78 -2.71
CA HIS A 7 -1.92 8.57 -1.88
C HIS A 7 -3.29 7.91 -1.85
N LYS A 8 -4.36 8.70 -1.83
CA LYS A 8 -5.73 8.18 -1.93
C LYS A 8 -5.97 7.48 -3.27
N GLY A 9 -5.54 8.08 -4.37
CA GLY A 9 -5.66 7.49 -5.71
C GLY A 9 -4.86 6.19 -5.86
N LEU A 10 -3.60 6.20 -5.43
CA LEU A 10 -2.72 5.03 -5.49
C LEU A 10 -3.24 3.86 -4.63
N ARG A 11 -3.73 4.16 -3.41
CA ARG A 11 -4.34 3.15 -2.52
C ARG A 11 -5.61 2.56 -3.11
N LYS A 12 -6.48 3.37 -3.70
CA LYS A 12 -7.68 2.88 -4.38
C LYS A 12 -7.31 1.93 -5.52
N LYS A 13 -6.31 2.30 -6.34
CA LYS A 13 -5.80 1.47 -7.42
C LYS A 13 -5.23 0.14 -6.91
N LEU A 14 -4.52 0.15 -5.78
CA LEU A 14 -4.02 -1.08 -5.16
C LEU A 14 -5.17 -2.01 -4.75
N VAL A 15 -6.23 -1.47 -4.13
CA VAL A 15 -7.42 -2.27 -3.77
C VAL A 15 -8.03 -2.94 -5.01
N GLU A 16 -8.16 -2.21 -6.12
CA GLU A 16 -8.65 -2.76 -7.39
C GLU A 16 -7.74 -3.89 -7.91
N ILE A 17 -6.42 -3.72 -7.86
CA ILE A 17 -5.45 -4.72 -8.29
C ILE A 17 -5.54 -6.00 -7.46
N ILE A 18 -5.48 -5.90 -6.13
CA ILE A 18 -5.48 -7.10 -5.27
C ILE A 18 -6.83 -7.81 -5.29
N GLN A 19 -7.93 -7.08 -5.52
CA GLN A 19 -9.24 -7.68 -5.78
C GLN A 19 -9.23 -8.51 -7.05
N GLN A 20 -8.67 -7.99 -8.15
CA GLN A 20 -8.51 -8.72 -9.42
C GLN A 20 -7.59 -9.95 -9.26
N LYS A 21 -6.58 -9.88 -8.38
CA LYS A 21 -5.70 -11.01 -8.04
C LYS A 21 -6.37 -12.08 -7.16
N GLY A 22 -7.62 -11.86 -6.74
CA GLY A 22 -8.42 -12.88 -6.07
C GLY A 22 -8.65 -12.66 -4.58
N ILE A 23 -8.26 -11.52 -4.00
CA ILE A 23 -8.70 -11.15 -2.65
C ILE A 23 -10.19 -10.77 -2.70
N LYS A 24 -11.05 -11.66 -2.18
CA LYS A 24 -12.51 -11.49 -2.22
C LYS A 24 -13.12 -10.99 -0.92
N ASN A 25 -12.38 -11.04 0.19
CA ASN A 25 -12.92 -10.65 1.49
C ASN A 25 -13.04 -9.12 1.55
N GLN A 26 -14.28 -8.61 1.56
CA GLN A 26 -14.55 -7.18 1.57
C GLN A 26 -13.91 -6.47 2.77
N ARG A 27 -13.90 -7.10 3.95
CA ARG A 27 -13.27 -6.50 5.16
C ARG A 27 -11.77 -6.29 4.96
N VAL A 28 -11.11 -7.18 4.22
CA VAL A 28 -9.68 -7.05 3.88
C VAL A 28 -9.47 -5.91 2.88
N LEU A 29 -10.29 -5.84 1.83
CA LEU A 29 -10.22 -4.77 0.83
C LEU A 29 -10.45 -3.39 1.47
N ASP A 30 -11.44 -3.28 2.36
CA ASP A 30 -11.74 -2.06 3.10
C ASP A 30 -10.58 -1.65 3.99
N ALA A 31 -9.96 -2.61 4.70
CA ALA A 31 -8.80 -2.34 5.54
C ALA A 31 -7.62 -1.81 4.72
N VAL A 32 -7.32 -2.41 3.55
CA VAL A 32 -6.27 -1.91 2.64
C VAL A 32 -6.62 -0.51 2.11
N GLY A 33 -7.90 -0.23 1.87
CA GLY A 33 -8.39 1.09 1.46
C GLY A 33 -8.27 2.19 2.52
N ILE A 34 -8.19 1.82 3.81
CA ILE A 34 -8.12 2.75 4.94
C ILE A 34 -6.68 2.95 5.42
N VAL A 35 -5.91 1.87 5.54
CA VAL A 35 -4.55 1.91 6.10
C VAL A 35 -3.63 2.70 5.18
N LYS A 36 -2.92 3.68 5.76
CA LYS A 36 -2.01 4.58 5.06
C LYS A 36 -0.63 3.93 4.92
N ARG A 37 -0.49 2.92 4.04
CA ARG A 37 0.75 2.14 3.86
C ARG A 37 2.01 3.01 3.67
N HIS A 38 1.88 4.14 2.98
CA HIS A 38 2.97 5.12 2.80
C HIS A 38 3.53 5.70 4.11
N LEU A 39 2.82 5.65 5.24
CA LEU A 39 3.35 6.09 6.54
C LEU A 39 4.31 5.08 7.19
N PHE A 40 4.44 3.88 6.61
CA PHE A 40 5.25 2.77 7.13
C PHE A 40 6.49 2.48 6.28
N VAL A 41 6.81 3.35 5.32
CA VAL A 41 8.00 3.24 4.45
C VAL A 41 8.81 4.52 4.51
N GLU A 42 10.03 4.49 3.97
CA GLU A 42 10.88 5.68 3.88
C GLU A 42 10.32 6.73 2.90
N ASN A 43 10.61 8.02 3.16
CA ASN A 43 10.06 9.13 2.37
C ASN A 43 10.32 9.03 0.86
N PHE A 44 11.47 8.47 0.45
CA PHE A 44 11.80 8.31 -0.98
C PHE A 44 11.01 7.17 -1.66
N LEU A 45 10.36 6.30 -0.88
CA LEU A 45 9.53 5.19 -1.34
C LEU A 45 8.03 5.53 -1.36
N ASP A 46 7.64 6.73 -0.96
CA ASP A 46 6.25 7.19 -0.85
C ASP A 46 5.42 6.91 -2.12
N LYS A 47 5.98 7.20 -3.31
CA LYS A 47 5.33 6.93 -4.60
C LYS A 47 5.21 5.44 -4.94
N ARG A 48 6.05 4.60 -4.33
CA ARG A 48 6.09 3.14 -4.51
C ARG A 48 5.29 2.40 -3.45
N ALA A 49 4.84 3.08 -2.39
CA ALA A 49 4.19 2.47 -1.23
C ALA A 49 2.97 1.59 -1.56
N TYR A 50 2.34 1.83 -2.72
CA TYR A 50 1.15 1.10 -3.19
C TYR A 50 1.40 0.30 -4.48
N VAL A 51 2.66 0.13 -4.86
CA VAL A 51 3.06 -0.84 -5.87
C VAL A 51 3.04 -2.23 -5.22
N ASP A 52 2.62 -3.23 -5.99
CA ASP A 52 2.57 -4.62 -5.55
C ASP A 52 3.98 -5.24 -5.53
N GLU A 53 4.78 -4.81 -4.55
CA GLU A 53 6.15 -5.24 -4.33
C GLU A 53 6.53 -5.15 -2.85
N ALA A 54 7.57 -5.90 -2.46
CA ALA A 54 8.18 -5.74 -1.15
C ALA A 54 9.06 -4.48 -1.11
N LEU A 55 9.05 -3.75 0.01
CA LEU A 55 9.83 -2.52 0.18
C LEU A 55 10.73 -2.59 1.43
N PRO A 56 11.95 -2.06 1.40
CA PRO A 56 12.81 -2.05 2.58
C PRO A 56 12.28 -1.07 3.65
N ILE A 57 12.42 -1.46 4.92
CA ILE A 57 12.02 -0.65 6.09
C ILE A 57 13.17 -0.44 7.08
N GLY A 58 14.41 -0.63 6.63
CA GLY A 58 15.61 -0.52 7.44
C GLY A 58 15.99 -1.82 8.16
N ALA A 59 17.16 -1.83 8.80
CA ALA A 59 17.70 -2.97 9.56
C ALA A 59 17.71 -4.32 8.80
N GLY A 60 17.88 -4.28 7.47
CA GLY A 60 17.82 -5.47 6.61
C GLY A 60 16.44 -6.12 6.49
N GLN A 61 15.38 -5.43 6.93
CA GLN A 61 13.99 -5.92 6.90
C GLN A 61 13.20 -5.29 5.74
N THR A 62 12.12 -5.97 5.35
CA THR A 62 11.18 -5.52 4.33
C THR A 62 9.74 -5.57 4.84
N ILE A 63 8.90 -4.66 4.35
CA ILE A 63 7.45 -4.84 4.39
C ILE A 63 7.05 -5.68 3.17
N SER A 64 6.26 -6.72 3.40
CA SER A 64 5.79 -7.63 2.34
C SER A 64 4.92 -6.92 1.32
N GLN A 65 4.83 -7.48 0.11
CA GLN A 65 3.90 -7.04 -0.92
C GLN A 65 2.45 -6.97 -0.39
N PRO A 66 1.62 -6.03 -0.85
CA PRO A 66 0.21 -5.93 -0.46
C PRO A 66 -0.67 -7.02 -1.09
#